data_AF-A0A1L5BMJ4-F1
#
_entry.id   AF-A0A1L5BMJ4-F1
#
_cell.length_a   1.000
_cell.length_b   1.000
_cell.length_c   1.000
_cell.angle_alpha   90.00
_cell.angle_beta   90.00
_cell.angle_gamma   90.00
#
_symmetry.space_group_name_H-M   'P 1'
#
loop_
_entity.id
_entity.type
_entity.pdbx_description
1 polymer ?
#
loop_
_entity_poly.entity_id
_entity_poly.type
_entity_poly.pdbx_seq_one_letter_code
_entity_poly.pdbx_strand_id
1 'polypeptide(L)'
;MTDKAPVTVEQGDRFLLVKRGLYYRPGNQGYTGIKDRAGRYPESDASPEDGITAIHEDDAPEYSQACFADLKEKHMLGKIAALEEEIKRLREALERIGWHELTAREARDIARTALEGRGS
;
A
#
# COMPACT_ATOMS: atom_id res chain seq x y z
N MET A 1 -12.95 39.64 -13.24
CA MET A 1 -13.19 38.22 -13.57
C MET A 1 -11.87 37.61 -13.98
N THR A 2 -11.14 37.02 -13.03
CA THR A 2 -10.17 35.97 -13.34
C THR A 2 -10.13 35.09 -12.11
N ASP A 3 -10.97 34.06 -12.14
CA ASP A 3 -10.95 32.94 -11.23
C ASP A 3 -9.51 32.43 -11.14
N LYS A 4 -8.88 32.68 -9.99
CA LYS A 4 -7.63 32.04 -9.64
C LYS A 4 -8.03 30.62 -9.27
N ALA A 5 -8.00 29.74 -10.27
CA ALA A 5 -8.26 28.32 -10.10
C ALA A 5 -7.50 27.83 -8.85
N PRO A 6 -8.13 26.99 -8.00
CA PRO A 6 -7.43 26.41 -6.87
C PRO A 6 -6.22 25.67 -7.44
N VAL A 7 -5.02 26.04 -6.98
CA VAL A 7 -3.83 25.23 -7.21
C VAL A 7 -4.10 23.93 -6.46
N THR A 8 -4.67 22.95 -7.15
CA THR A 8 -4.56 21.56 -6.73
C THR A 8 -3.07 21.36 -6.56
N VAL A 9 -2.66 21.09 -5.33
CA VAL A 9 -1.34 20.51 -5.10
C VAL A 9 -1.47 19.11 -5.68
N GLU A 10 -1.32 19.02 -7.01
CA GLU A 10 -1.16 17.77 -7.73
C GLU A 10 -0.14 16.95 -6.94
N GLN A 11 -0.35 15.63 -6.86
CA GLN A 11 0.59 14.69 -6.25
C GLN A 11 1.93 14.79 -7.00
N GLY A 12 2.72 15.80 -6.69
CA GLY A 12 3.82 16.26 -7.52
C GLY A 12 4.94 15.24 -7.52
N ASP A 13 5.13 14.59 -8.67
CA ASP A 13 6.43 14.31 -9.25
C ASP A 13 7.46 13.72 -8.27
N ARG A 14 7.04 12.67 -7.55
CA ARG A 14 7.94 11.88 -6.71
C ARG A 14 8.54 10.78 -7.55
N PHE A 15 9.81 10.93 -7.89
CA PHE A 15 10.57 9.95 -8.65
C PHE A 15 11.50 9.16 -7.74
N LEU A 16 11.74 7.91 -8.12
CA LEU A 16 12.81 7.09 -7.58
C LEU A 16 14.01 7.19 -8.51
N LEU A 17 15.16 7.59 -7.95
CA LEU A 17 16.42 7.54 -8.68
C LEU A 17 16.92 6.10 -8.73
N VAL A 18 17.23 5.63 -9.92
CA VAL A 18 17.74 4.29 -10.22
C VAL A 18 19.14 4.40 -10.77
N LYS A 19 20.08 3.65 -10.18
CA LYS A 19 21.42 3.49 -10.72
C LYS A 19 21.75 2.00 -10.78
N ARG A 20 22.17 1.53 -11.96
CA ARG A 20 22.51 0.11 -12.20
C ARG A 20 21.40 -0.86 -11.74
N GLY A 21 20.14 -0.47 -11.93
CA GLY A 21 18.98 -1.30 -11.56
C GLY A 21 18.69 -1.37 -10.05
N LEU A 22 19.24 -0.48 -9.23
CA LEU A 22 18.92 -0.33 -7.80
C LEU A 22 18.40 1.09 -7.50
N TYR A 23 17.46 1.20 -6.58
CA TYR A 23 16.92 2.47 -6.11
C TYR A 23 17.85 3.18 -5.14
N TYR A 24 17.87 4.51 -5.18
CA TYR A 24 18.63 5.33 -4.26
C TYR A 24 17.93 5.45 -2.90
N ARG A 25 18.69 5.28 -1.80
CA ARG A 25 18.16 5.44 -0.43
C ARG A 25 18.23 6.88 0.04
N PRO A 26 17.27 7.34 0.86
CA PRO A 26 17.34 8.66 1.46
C PRO A 26 18.56 8.77 2.40
N GLY A 27 19.13 9.98 2.48
CA GLY A 27 20.23 10.28 3.40
C GLY A 27 21.58 9.65 3.01
N ASN A 28 21.86 9.47 1.72
CA ASN A 28 23.12 8.94 1.19
C ASN A 28 23.50 7.53 1.71
N GLN A 29 22.51 6.71 2.10
CA GLN A 29 22.74 5.36 2.63
C GLN A 29 22.99 4.29 1.55
N GLY A 30 23.44 4.71 0.36
CA GLY A 30 23.67 3.83 -0.78
C GLY A 30 22.40 3.45 -1.53
N TYR A 31 22.35 2.21 -2.01
CA TYR A 31 21.31 1.74 -2.94
C TYR A 31 20.51 0.55 -2.35
N THR A 32 19.29 0.35 -2.84
CA THR A 32 18.37 -0.69 -2.40
C THR A 32 17.58 -1.26 -3.55
N GLY A 33 17.27 -2.55 -3.50
CA GLY A 33 16.36 -3.17 -4.45
C GLY A 33 14.89 -3.07 -4.05
N ILE A 34 14.56 -2.35 -2.98
CA ILE A 34 13.21 -2.31 -2.39
C ILE A 34 12.68 -0.88 -2.45
N LYS A 35 11.57 -0.67 -3.17
CA LYS A 35 10.89 0.61 -3.36
C LYS A 35 10.52 1.28 -2.03
N ASP A 36 10.00 0.53 -1.07
CA ASP A 36 9.59 1.06 0.25
C ASP A 36 10.75 1.71 1.03
N ARG A 37 11.99 1.29 0.75
CA ARG A 37 13.22 1.82 1.37
C ARG A 37 13.88 2.91 0.54
N ALA A 38 13.36 3.20 -0.65
CA ALA A 38 13.90 4.22 -1.54
C ALA A 38 13.44 5.62 -1.14
N GLY A 39 14.26 6.60 -1.48
CA GLY A 39 13.91 8.01 -1.34
C GLY A 39 13.02 8.46 -2.50
N ARG A 40 12.33 9.58 -2.30
CA ARG A 40 11.54 10.25 -3.34
C ARG A 40 12.25 11.55 -3.67
N TYR A 41 12.53 11.76 -4.94
CA TYR A 41 13.34 12.83 -5.47
C TYR A 41 12.59 13.51 -6.62
N PRO A 42 12.87 14.79 -6.89
CA PRO A 42 12.42 15.41 -8.14
C PRO A 42 13.10 14.75 -9.35
N GLU A 43 12.45 14.80 -10.51
CA GLU A 43 13.02 14.27 -11.76
C GLU A 43 14.36 14.94 -12.11
N SER A 44 14.52 16.22 -11.76
CA SER A 44 15.74 17.01 -12.01
C SER A 44 16.99 16.45 -11.35
N ASP A 45 16.85 15.60 -10.33
CA ASP A 45 17.99 14.95 -9.66
C ASP A 45 18.51 13.73 -10.46
N ALA A 46 17.82 13.33 -11.53
CA ALA A 46 18.33 12.34 -12.45
C ALA A 46 19.55 12.90 -13.21
N SER A 47 20.61 12.09 -13.26
CA SER A 47 21.80 12.38 -14.07
C SER A 47 22.01 11.21 -15.03
N PRO A 48 21.41 11.26 -16.23
CA PRO A 48 21.59 10.23 -17.25
C PRO A 48 23.07 10.05 -17.63
N GLU A 49 23.86 11.12 -17.58
CA GLU A 49 25.31 11.11 -17.84
C GLU A 49 26.07 10.23 -16.82
N ASP A 50 25.64 10.23 -15.56
CA ASP A 50 26.18 9.38 -14.50
C ASP A 50 25.51 8.00 -14.41
N GLY A 51 24.60 7.69 -15.35
CA GLY A 51 23.79 6.47 -15.37
C GLY A 51 22.72 6.41 -14.27
N ILE A 52 22.23 7.57 -13.83
CA ILE A 52 21.14 7.73 -12.85
C ILE A 52 19.87 8.11 -13.62
N THR A 53 18.86 7.25 -13.59
CA THR A 53 17.56 7.50 -14.22
C THR A 53 16.48 7.74 -13.17
N ALA A 54 15.47 8.55 -13.50
CA ALA A 54 14.28 8.70 -12.66
C ALA A 54 13.17 7.77 -13.17
N ILE A 55 12.45 7.14 -12.23
CA ILE A 55 11.21 6.41 -12.52
C ILE A 55 10.14 6.97 -11.60
N HIS A 56 8.97 7.31 -12.15
CA HIS A 56 7.86 7.83 -11.36
C HIS A 56 7.46 6.84 -10.26
N GLU A 57 7.06 7.33 -9.08
CA GLU A 57 6.73 6.45 -7.94
C GLU A 57 5.67 5.43 -8.30
N ASP A 58 4.65 5.77 -9.09
CA ASP A 58 3.59 4.82 -9.44
C ASP A 58 4.04 3.74 -10.43
N ASP A 59 4.97 4.05 -11.33
CA ASP A 59 5.49 3.12 -12.33
C ASP A 59 6.64 2.25 -11.81
N ALA A 60 7.29 2.68 -10.73
CA ALA A 60 8.43 1.97 -10.17
C ALA A 60 7.99 0.61 -9.59
N PRO A 61 8.60 -0.51 -10.03
CA PRO A 61 8.28 -1.82 -9.47
C PRO A 61 8.69 -1.89 -8.00
N GLU A 62 7.92 -2.64 -7.20
CA GLU A 62 8.18 -2.78 -5.76
C GLU A 62 9.59 -3.29 -5.46
N TYR A 63 10.10 -4.17 -6.32
CA TYR A 63 11.47 -4.66 -6.31
C TYR A 63 12.17 -4.25 -7.59
N SER A 64 13.37 -3.70 -7.45
CA SER A 64 14.19 -3.33 -8.59
C SER A 64 14.71 -4.59 -9.30
N GLN A 65 15.08 -4.44 -10.58
CA GLN A 65 15.58 -5.56 -11.38
C GLN A 65 16.84 -6.21 -10.80
N ALA A 66 17.72 -5.42 -10.17
CA ALA A 66 18.95 -5.90 -9.54
C ALA A 66 18.79 -6.19 -8.04
N CYS A 67 17.56 -6.34 -7.54
CA CYS A 67 17.33 -6.65 -6.13
C CYS A 67 17.87 -8.04 -5.76
N PHE A 68 18.68 -8.10 -4.71
CA PHE A 68 19.14 -9.35 -4.12
C PHE A 68 17.95 -10.20 -3.64
N ALA A 69 17.96 -11.49 -3.95
CA ALA A 69 16.85 -12.41 -3.67
C ALA A 69 16.55 -12.52 -2.17
N ASP A 70 17.60 -12.58 -1.37
CA ASP A 70 17.57 -12.70 0.09
C ASP A 70 17.04 -11.41 0.76
N LEU A 71 17.32 -10.23 0.19
CA LEU A 71 16.68 -8.99 0.64
C LEU A 71 15.19 -8.95 0.31
N LYS A 72 14.83 -9.43 -0.88
CA LYS A 72 13.44 -9.52 -1.33
C LYS A 72 12.64 -10.48 -0.46
N GLU A 73 13.17 -11.66 -0.20
CA GLU A 73 12.56 -12.67 0.67
C GLU A 73 12.36 -12.14 2.10
N LYS A 74 13.40 -11.58 2.71
CA LYS A 74 13.30 -10.97 4.05
C LYS A 74 12.26 -9.86 4.10
N HIS A 75 12.15 -9.06 3.04
CA HIS A 75 11.13 -8.01 2.95
C HIS A 75 9.71 -8.58 2.87
N MET A 76 9.52 -9.60 2.02
CA MET A 76 8.22 -10.28 1.86
C MET A 76 7.77 -10.93 3.17
N LEU A 77 8.67 -11.65 3.85
CA LEU A 77 8.38 -12.27 5.15
C LEU A 77 7.99 -11.22 6.19
N GLY A 78 8.68 -10.07 6.22
CA GLY A 78 8.31 -8.95 7.08
C GLY A 78 6.92 -8.38 6.77
N LYS A 79 6.56 -8.28 5.49
CA LYS A 79 5.20 -7.83 5.07
C LYS A 79 4.12 -8.83 5.47
N ILE A 80 4.37 -10.12 5.29
CA ILE A 80 3.44 -11.19 5.70
C ILE A 80 3.19 -11.09 7.20
N ALA A 81 4.23 -11.02 8.03
CA ALA A 81 4.09 -10.91 9.47
C ALA A 81 3.31 -9.65 9.89
N ALA A 82 3.55 -8.50 9.25
CA ALA A 82 2.81 -7.27 9.53
C ALA A 82 1.32 -7.39 9.15
N LEU A 83 1.01 -8.03 8.02
CA LEU A 83 -0.36 -8.28 7.58
C LEU A 83 -1.08 -9.29 8.48
N GLU A 84 -0.39 -10.33 8.96
CA GLU A 84 -0.95 -11.31 9.90
C GLU A 84 -1.36 -10.64 11.21
N GLU A 85 -0.52 -9.76 11.76
CA GLU A 85 -0.86 -8.98 12.95
C GLU A 85 -2.03 -8.02 12.70
N GLU A 86 -2.09 -7.38 11.53
CA GLU A 86 -3.23 -6.52 11.18
C GLU A 86 -4.54 -7.31 11.03
N ILE A 87 -4.51 -8.48 10.38
CA ILE A 87 -5.67 -9.38 10.28
C ILE A 87 -6.14 -9.79 11.67
N LYS A 88 -5.22 -10.13 12.57
CA LYS A 88 -5.54 -10.45 13.96
C LYS A 88 -6.23 -9.28 14.65
N ARG A 89 -5.65 -8.06 14.58
CA ARG A 89 -6.25 -6.85 15.16
C ARG A 89 -7.64 -6.55 14.60
N LEU A 90 -7.82 -6.67 13.28
CA LEU A 90 -9.10 -6.44 12.63
C LEU A 90 -10.14 -7.48 13.04
N ARG A 91 -9.76 -8.75 13.22
CA ARG A 91 -10.65 -9.79 13.74
C ARG A 91 -11.09 -9.49 15.17
N GLU A 92 -10.15 -9.15 16.06
CA GLU A 92 -10.46 -8.76 17.44
C GLU A 92 -11.37 -7.51 17.48
N ALA A 93 -11.14 -6.54 16.59
CA ALA A 93 -11.99 -5.36 16.46
C ALA A 93 -13.40 -5.73 15.98
N LEU A 94 -13.53 -6.64 15.01
CA LEU A 94 -14.82 -7.11 14.50
C LEU A 94 -15.62 -7.86 15.57
N GLU A 95 -14.95 -8.73 16.34
CA GLU A 95 -15.54 -9.43 17.48
C GLU A 95 -16.07 -8.44 18.52
N ARG A 96 -15.28 -7.40 18.84
CA ARG A 96 -15.67 -6.36 19.78
C ARG A 96 -16.87 -5.51 19.32
N ILE A 97 -17.04 -5.33 18.01
CA ILE A 97 -18.19 -4.60 17.44
C ILE A 97 -19.44 -5.50 17.38
N GLY A 98 -19.34 -6.79 17.74
CA GLY A 98 -20.51 -7.66 17.87
C GLY A 98 -21.15 -8.04 16.53
N TRP A 99 -20.38 -8.02 15.43
CA TRP A 99 -20.86 -8.41 14.09
C TRP A 99 -21.28 -9.89 13.95
N HIS A 100 -21.21 -10.67 15.04
CA HIS A 100 -21.71 -12.04 15.11
C HIS A 100 -23.09 -12.19 15.78
N GLU A 101 -23.63 -11.19 16.49
CA GLU A 101 -24.95 -11.33 17.14
C GLU A 101 -26.12 -10.85 16.27
N LEU A 102 -25.89 -9.92 15.35
CA LEU A 102 -26.94 -9.40 14.47
C LEU A 102 -27.40 -10.44 13.45
N THR A 103 -26.48 -11.17 12.81
CA THR A 103 -26.85 -12.12 11.73
C THR A 103 -27.70 -13.30 12.22
N ALA A 104 -27.42 -13.86 13.40
CA ALA A 104 -28.20 -14.97 13.95
C ALA A 104 -29.57 -14.52 14.48
N ARG A 105 -29.67 -13.30 15.02
CA ARG A 105 -30.92 -12.74 15.53
C ARG A 105 -31.82 -12.29 14.37
N GLU A 106 -31.25 -11.60 13.39
CA GLU A 106 -31.93 -11.21 12.14
C GLU A 106 -32.39 -12.45 11.36
N ALA A 107 -31.57 -13.50 11.23
CA ALA A 107 -31.99 -14.74 10.59
C ALA A 107 -33.15 -15.44 11.32
N ARG A 108 -33.16 -15.44 12.67
CA ARG A 108 -34.27 -15.98 13.45
C ARG A 108 -35.53 -15.14 13.33
N ASP A 109 -35.41 -13.82 13.33
CA ASP A 109 -36.56 -12.92 13.24
C ASP A 109 -37.19 -12.98 11.84
N ILE A 110 -36.39 -13.07 10.77
CA ILE A 110 -36.85 -13.34 9.40
C ILE A 110 -37.53 -14.72 9.30
N ALA A 111 -36.94 -15.76 9.89
CA ALA A 111 -37.53 -17.10 9.89
C ALA A 111 -38.87 -17.16 10.65
N ARG A 112 -39.00 -16.42 11.77
CA ARG A 112 -40.24 -16.33 12.55
C ARG A 112 -41.34 -15.64 11.74
N THR A 113 -41.04 -14.50 11.11
CA THR A 113 -42.01 -13.77 10.28
C THR A 113 -42.45 -14.57 9.05
N ALA A 114 -41.54 -15.33 8.44
CA ALA A 114 -41.86 -16.19 7.30
C ALA A 114 -42.77 -17.40 7.66
N LEU A 115 -42.76 -17.84 8.92
CA LEU A 115 -43.63 -18.91 9.42
C LEU A 115 -45.01 -18.39 9.84
N GLU A 116 -45.07 -17.19 10.44
CA GLU A 116 -46.32 -16.54 10.84
C GLU A 116 -47.16 -16.07 9.64
N GLY A 117 -46.52 -15.70 8.52
CA GLY A 117 -47.20 -15.26 7.29
C GLY A 117 -47.79 -16.36 6.39
N ARG A 118 -47.63 -17.65 6.70
CA ARG A 118 -48.19 -18.77 5.90
C ARG A 118 -49.45 -19.41 6.47
N GLY A 119 -49.96 -18.86 7.58
CA GLY A 119 -51.14 -19.39 8.30
C GLY A 119 -52.43 -18.57 8.12
N SER A 120 -52.53 -17.73 7.08
CA SER A 120 -53.74 -16.94 6.78
C SER A 120 -54.23 -17.19 5.36
#